data_AF-A0A6C0HJ99-F1
#
_entry.id   AF-A0A6C0HJ99-F1
#
_cell.length_a   1.000
_cell.length_b   1.000
_cell.length_c   1.000
_cell.angle_alpha   90.00
_cell.angle_beta   90.00
_cell.angle_gamma   90.00
#
_symmetry.space_group_name_H-M   'P 1'
#
loop_
_entity.id
_entity.type
_entity.pdbx_description
1 polymer ?
#
loop_
_entity_poly.entity_id
_entity_poly.type
_entity_poly.pdbx_seq_one_letter_code
_entity_poly.pdbx_strand_id
1 'polypeptide(L)'
;MSLPVAMAPALAIMNPIDGVLHLFNSNPYFIGIMMLVLNLGGRFIGMEITKKQEEFLQHPWVRRLLIFTVLFVGTRSIQIAFWSTVVVVLILGYLFNENSALCLFGKGGAQGSTCSVKEEMTPEEKEILHRLQSKAQRFSSIRKESDTDDVLHTDIYAANMALLNRTMK
;
A
#
# COMPACT_ATOMS: atom_id res chain seq x y z
N MET A 1 58.42 44.56 -7.03
CA MET A 1 57.23 45.13 -7.69
C MET A 1 56.23 44.00 -7.88
N SER A 2 55.36 43.76 -6.90
CA SER A 2 54.33 42.70 -6.93
C SER A 2 53.01 43.31 -7.36
N LEU A 3 52.55 42.93 -8.55
CA LEU A 3 51.24 43.32 -9.06
C LEU A 3 50.13 42.63 -8.24
N PRO A 4 49.04 43.34 -7.86
CA PRO A 4 47.87 42.68 -7.31
C PRO A 4 47.11 42.03 -8.46
N VAL A 5 46.99 40.70 -8.43
CA VAL A 5 46.03 39.97 -9.25
C VAL A 5 44.64 40.36 -8.77
N ALA A 6 44.02 41.31 -9.45
CA ALA A 6 42.61 41.61 -9.27
C ALA A 6 41.80 40.39 -9.75
N MET A 7 41.35 39.58 -8.81
CA MET A 7 40.35 38.55 -9.07
C MET A 7 39.05 39.26 -9.47
N ALA A 8 38.75 39.26 -10.76
CA ALA A 8 37.43 39.65 -11.24
C ALA A 8 36.39 38.74 -10.57
N PRO A 9 35.30 39.27 -10.01
CA PRO A 9 34.20 38.43 -9.59
C PRO A 9 33.62 37.83 -10.87
N ALA A 10 33.72 36.52 -11.01
CA ALA A 10 32.97 35.79 -12.01
C ALA A 10 31.49 36.13 -11.77
N LEU A 11 30.89 36.86 -12.70
CA LEU A 11 29.46 37.10 -12.71
C LEU A 11 28.79 35.73 -12.88
N ALA A 12 28.45 35.10 -11.75
CA ALA A 12 27.65 33.91 -11.74
C ALA A 12 26.35 34.27 -12.47
N ILE A 13 26.12 33.61 -13.59
CA ILE A 13 24.83 33.61 -14.27
C ILE A 13 23.87 32.95 -13.26
N MET A 14 23.26 33.77 -12.39
CA MET A 14 22.26 33.29 -11.45
C MET A 14 21.06 32.89 -12.28
N ASN A 15 20.95 31.60 -12.57
CA ASN A 15 19.73 31.06 -13.09
C ASN A 15 18.62 31.43 -12.09
N PRO A 16 17.46 31.95 -12.55
CA PRO A 16 16.42 32.44 -11.64
C PRO A 16 15.93 31.34 -10.68
N ILE A 17 16.04 30.08 -11.10
CA ILE A 17 15.75 28.90 -10.29
C ILE A 17 16.73 28.79 -9.12
N ASP A 18 18.03 28.95 -9.34
CA ASP A 18 19.05 28.84 -8.29
C ASP A 18 18.88 29.92 -7.22
N GLY A 19 18.45 31.12 -7.62
CA GLY A 19 18.11 32.21 -6.69
C GLY A 19 16.93 31.85 -5.77
N VAL A 20 15.87 31.25 -6.31
CA VAL A 20 14.73 30.77 -5.52
C VAL A 20 15.14 29.63 -4.60
N LEU A 21 15.90 28.65 -5.11
CA LEU A 21 16.36 27.51 -4.30
C LEU A 21 17.26 27.97 -3.15
N HIS A 22 18.15 28.94 -3.40
CA HIS A 22 19.00 29.52 -2.37
C HIS A 22 18.17 30.19 -1.28
N LEU A 23 17.12 30.95 -1.64
CA LEU A 23 16.23 31.61 -0.67
C LEU A 23 15.59 30.61 0.30
N PHE A 24 15.13 29.46 -0.20
CA PHE A 24 14.53 28.42 0.65
C PHE A 24 15.58 27.69 1.50
N ASN A 25 16.74 27.39 0.93
CA ASN A 25 17.82 26.68 1.64
C ASN A 25 18.44 27.52 2.76
N SER A 26 18.54 28.84 2.58
CA SER A 26 19.10 29.74 3.59
C SER A 26 18.08 30.19 4.65
N ASN A 27 16.79 29.93 4.43
CA ASN A 27 15.74 30.40 5.33
C ASN A 27 15.65 29.52 6.60
N PRO A 28 15.95 30.07 7.80
CA PRO A 28 15.95 29.31 9.04
C PRO A 28 14.54 28.84 9.46
N TYR A 29 13.49 29.56 9.08
CA TYR A 29 12.11 29.14 9.35
C TYR A 29 11.73 27.89 8.55
N PHE A 30 12.12 27.84 7.27
CA PHE A 30 11.88 26.67 6.43
C PHE A 30 12.59 25.43 6.99
N ILE A 31 13.86 25.58 7.35
CA ILE A 31 14.65 24.55 8.02
C ILE A 31 13.98 24.10 9.32
N GLY A 32 13.55 25.06 10.16
CA GLY A 32 12.89 24.77 11.43
C GLY A 32 11.60 23.98 11.25
N ILE A 33 10.76 24.37 10.29
CA ILE A 33 9.53 23.65 9.94
C ILE A 33 9.85 22.21 9.51
N MET A 34 10.84 22.01 8.64
CA MET A 34 11.24 20.67 8.21
C MET A 34 11.76 19.81 9.38
N MET A 35 12.50 20.41 10.31
CA MET A 35 12.96 19.72 11.52
C MET A 35 11.80 19.35 12.46
N LEU A 36 10.77 20.19 12.57
CA LEU A 36 9.56 19.86 13.33
C LEU A 36 8.77 18.72 12.66
N VAL A 37 8.56 18.79 11.34
CA VAL A 37 7.87 17.72 10.58
C VAL A 37 8.59 16.38 10.75
N LEU A 38 9.92 16.37 10.74
CA LEU A 38 10.72 15.17 11.01
C LEU A 38 10.47 14.60 12.41
N ASN A 39 10.47 15.46 13.43
CA ASN A 39 10.24 15.05 14.81
C ASN A 39 8.80 14.55 15.04
N LEU A 40 7.82 15.16 14.36
CA LEU A 40 6.44 14.68 14.34
C LEU A 40 6.39 13.28 13.72
N GLY A 41 7.03 13.08 12.57
CA GLY A 41 7.17 11.79 11.89
C GLY A 41 7.64 10.66 12.81
N GLY A 42 8.68 10.92 13.63
CA GLY A 42 9.21 9.93 14.57
C GLY A 42 8.29 9.64 15.77
N ARG A 43 7.57 10.65 16.29
CA ARG A 43 6.67 10.49 17.45
C ARG A 43 5.37 9.77 17.12
N PHE A 44 4.95 9.77 15.84
CA PHE A 44 3.79 9.02 15.37
C PHE A 44 3.97 7.50 15.46
N ILE A 45 5.21 6.99 15.41
CA ILE A 45 5.47 5.54 15.57
C ILE A 45 5.16 5.07 17.02
N GLY A 46 5.18 5.98 18.00
CA GLY A 46 5.05 5.65 19.42
C GLY A 46 3.78 6.13 20.13
N MET A 47 2.89 6.89 19.50
CA MET A 47 1.61 7.35 20.10
C MET A 47 0.43 6.70 19.38
N GLU A 48 -0.60 6.32 20.12
CA GLU A 48 -1.86 5.76 19.60
C GLU A 48 -2.52 6.79 18.65
N ILE A 49 -2.26 6.64 17.36
CA ILE A 49 -2.76 7.54 16.32
C ILE A 49 -4.27 7.32 16.16
N THR A 50 -5.04 8.40 15.97
CA THR A 50 -6.46 8.26 15.60
C THR A 50 -6.56 7.61 14.23
N LYS A 51 -7.52 6.69 14.01
CA LYS A 51 -7.71 5.97 12.72
C LYS A 51 -7.65 6.87 11.46
N LYS A 52 -8.15 8.10 11.55
CA LYS A 52 -8.12 9.08 10.46
C LYS A 52 -6.73 9.69 10.19
N GLN A 53 -5.93 9.87 11.23
CA GLN A 53 -4.56 10.35 11.10
C GLN A 53 -3.65 9.24 10.54
N GLU A 54 -3.91 7.98 10.91
CA GLU A 54 -3.22 6.83 10.34
C GLU A 54 -3.47 6.71 8.83
N GLU A 55 -4.73 6.78 8.41
CA GLU A 55 -5.14 6.75 6.99
C GLU A 55 -4.45 7.86 6.18
N PHE A 56 -4.33 9.08 6.73
CA PHE A 56 -3.61 10.19 6.10
C PHE A 56 -2.11 9.93 5.97
N LEU A 57 -1.47 9.35 6.99
CA LEU A 57 -0.03 9.05 6.97
C LEU A 57 0.32 7.85 6.09
N GLN A 58 -0.60 6.90 5.94
CA GLN A 58 -0.47 5.77 5.02
C GLN A 58 -0.55 6.20 3.55
N HIS A 59 -1.01 7.42 3.27
CA HIS A 59 -1.10 7.93 1.91
C HIS A 59 0.31 7.96 1.26
N PRO A 60 0.50 7.39 0.07
CA PRO A 60 1.84 7.20 -0.53
C PRO A 60 2.56 8.53 -0.79
N TRP A 61 1.82 9.61 -1.04
CA TRP A 61 2.35 10.96 -1.16
C TRP A 61 2.95 11.48 0.15
N VAL A 62 2.25 11.27 1.28
CA VAL A 62 2.71 11.71 2.60
C VAL A 62 3.95 10.93 3.01
N ARG A 63 3.97 9.61 2.79
CA ARG A 63 5.16 8.78 3.02
C ARG A 63 6.39 9.28 2.24
N ARG A 64 6.24 9.60 0.95
CA ARG A 64 7.33 10.15 0.12
C ARG A 64 7.80 11.52 0.61
N LEU A 65 6.87 12.36 1.06
CA LEU A 65 7.19 13.67 1.62
C LEU A 65 7.98 13.55 2.93
N LEU A 66 7.66 12.58 3.79
CA LEU A 66 8.43 12.32 5.01
C LEU A 66 9.87 11.87 4.70
N ILE A 67 10.07 11.00 3.70
CA ILE A 67 11.42 10.60 3.25
C ILE A 67 12.20 11.82 2.75
N PHE A 68 11.55 12.68 1.98
CA PHE A 68 12.14 13.94 1.53
C PHE A 68 12.54 14.84 2.71
N THR A 69 11.68 14.99 3.72
CA THR A 69 11.99 15.80 4.91
C THR A 69 13.23 15.27 5.63
N VAL A 70 13.37 13.95 5.81
CA VAL A 70 14.56 13.32 6.41
C VAL A 70 15.81 13.68 5.60
N LEU A 71 15.78 13.51 4.28
CA LEU A 71 16.91 13.79 3.39
C LEU A 71 17.25 15.27 3.33
N PHE A 72 16.25 16.16 3.35
CA PHE A 72 16.46 17.60 3.39
C PHE A 72 17.12 18.06 4.69
N VAL A 73 16.69 17.55 5.84
CA VAL A 73 17.30 17.91 7.13
C VAL A 73 18.77 17.47 7.17
N GLY A 74 19.10 16.33 6.56
CA GLY A 74 20.48 15.83 6.45
C GLY A 74 21.35 16.58 5.43
N THR A 75 20.81 16.93 4.27
CA THR A 75 21.59 17.56 3.17
C THR A 75 21.60 19.09 3.20
N ARG A 76 20.61 19.72 3.85
CA ARG A 76 20.39 21.18 3.88
C ARG A 76 20.28 21.84 2.50
N SER A 77 19.96 21.06 1.47
CA SER A 77 19.78 21.56 0.11
C SER A 77 18.58 20.90 -0.55
N ILE A 78 17.59 21.72 -0.92
CA ILE A 78 16.33 21.28 -1.51
C ILE A 78 16.54 20.51 -2.83
N GLN A 79 17.49 20.94 -3.66
CA GLN A 79 17.80 20.32 -4.95
C GLN A 79 18.40 18.92 -4.74
N ILE A 80 19.38 18.81 -3.84
CA ILE A 80 20.04 17.53 -3.53
C ILE A 80 19.04 16.59 -2.83
N ALA A 81 18.22 17.11 -1.92
CA ALA A 81 17.18 16.35 -1.22
C ALA A 81 16.12 15.81 -2.19
N PHE A 82 15.70 16.61 -3.18
CA PHE A 82 14.73 16.17 -4.17
C PHE A 82 15.26 15.01 -5.02
N TRP A 83 16.42 15.18 -5.64
CA TRP A 83 17.03 14.12 -6.47
C TRP A 83 17.35 12.87 -5.67
N SER A 84 17.89 13.02 -4.45
CA SER A 84 18.14 11.87 -3.58
C SER A 84 16.85 11.17 -3.15
N THR A 85 15.75 11.89 -2.93
CA THR A 85 14.44 11.27 -2.64
C THR A 85 13.95 10.46 -3.83
N VAL A 86 14.06 10.98 -5.06
CA VAL A 86 13.67 10.22 -6.26
C VAL A 86 14.46 8.93 -6.36
N VAL A 87 15.79 9.00 -6.18
CA VAL A 87 16.67 7.83 -6.21
C VAL A 87 16.30 6.83 -5.10
N VAL A 88 16.11 7.30 -3.87
CA VAL A 88 15.73 6.43 -2.73
C VAL A 88 14.36 5.80 -2.92
N VAL A 89 13.36 6.54 -3.42
CA VAL A 89 12.02 6.00 -3.69
C VAL A 89 12.07 4.98 -4.83
N LEU A 90 12.91 5.18 -5.84
CA LEU A 90 13.10 4.20 -6.91
C LEU A 90 13.81 2.95 -6.37
N ILE A 91 14.86 3.12 -5.58
CA ILE A 91 15.59 1.99 -4.97
C ILE A 91 14.69 1.21 -4.00
N LEU A 92 14.05 1.86 -3.03
CA LEU A 92 13.19 1.19 -2.05
C LEU A 92 11.86 0.72 -2.66
N GLY A 93 11.31 1.47 -3.60
CA GLY A 93 10.00 1.20 -4.20
C GLY A 93 10.03 0.28 -5.41
N TYR A 94 11.16 0.14 -6.11
CA TYR A 94 11.30 -0.74 -7.28
C TYR A 94 12.45 -1.74 -7.16
N LEU A 95 13.61 -1.37 -6.60
CA LEU A 95 14.79 -2.26 -6.55
C LEU A 95 14.74 -3.25 -5.37
N PHE A 96 14.25 -2.81 -4.21
CA PHE A 96 14.07 -3.61 -2.99
C PHE A 96 12.61 -3.98 -2.71
N ASN A 97 11.68 -3.56 -3.56
CA ASN A 97 10.28 -3.91 -3.41
C ASN A 97 10.04 -5.31 -3.96
N GLU A 98 9.60 -6.21 -3.09
CA GLU A 98 9.31 -7.63 -3.35
C GLU A 98 8.15 -7.83 -4.35
N ASN A 99 7.36 -6.77 -4.60
CA ASN A 99 6.33 -6.73 -5.64
C ASN A 99 6.81 -6.17 -6.99
N SER A 100 8.06 -5.70 -7.09
CA SER A 100 8.58 -5.06 -8.30
C SER A 100 9.48 -5.98 -9.11
N ALA A 101 9.57 -5.67 -10.40
CA ALA A 101 10.02 -6.59 -11.43
C ALA A 101 11.49 -7.09 -11.31
N LEU A 102 12.26 -6.43 -10.44
CA LEU A 102 13.73 -6.43 -10.45
C LEU A 102 14.34 -7.07 -9.20
N CYS A 103 13.57 -7.86 -8.44
CA CYS A 103 13.97 -8.56 -7.21
C CYS A 103 15.47 -8.87 -7.12
N LEU A 104 16.22 -7.99 -6.44
CA LEU A 104 17.66 -8.19 -6.24
C LEU A 104 17.94 -9.10 -5.04
N PHE A 105 16.95 -9.28 -4.15
CA PHE A 105 17.08 -10.04 -2.89
C PHE A 105 16.42 -11.44 -2.94
N GLY A 106 15.71 -11.78 -4.02
CA GLY A 106 15.12 -13.10 -4.22
C GLY A 106 16.06 -14.04 -4.97
N LYS A 107 16.31 -15.24 -4.43
CA LYS A 107 17.02 -16.31 -5.15
C LYS A 107 16.27 -16.65 -6.44
N GLY A 108 16.75 -16.13 -7.57
CA GLY A 108 16.29 -16.49 -8.90
C GLY A 108 15.65 -15.32 -9.64
N GLY A 109 16.40 -14.75 -10.59
CA GLY A 109 15.88 -13.81 -11.57
C GLY A 109 15.34 -14.49 -12.85
N ALA A 110 14.69 -13.65 -13.67
CA ALA A 110 14.15 -13.86 -15.04
C ALA A 110 12.70 -14.39 -15.20
N GLN A 111 12.01 -13.68 -16.12
CA GLN A 111 10.69 -13.82 -16.78
C GLN A 111 9.45 -14.13 -15.91
N GLY A 112 8.74 -13.06 -15.52
CA GLY A 112 7.45 -13.11 -14.81
C GLY A 112 7.57 -12.58 -13.39
N SER A 113 7.88 -11.30 -13.25
CA SER A 113 8.32 -10.73 -11.99
C SER A 113 7.16 -10.27 -11.10
N THR A 114 6.59 -11.22 -10.37
CA THR A 114 6.14 -11.11 -8.98
C THR A 114 7.10 -12.01 -8.23
N CYS A 115 7.91 -11.54 -7.28
CA CYS A 115 8.87 -12.43 -6.63
C CYS A 115 8.10 -13.58 -5.99
N SER A 116 8.53 -14.81 -6.27
CA SER A 116 7.83 -16.07 -5.99
C SER A 116 7.40 -16.24 -4.53
N VAL A 117 6.27 -15.64 -4.17
CA VAL A 117 5.36 -16.16 -3.16
C VAL A 117 4.24 -16.76 -3.98
N LYS A 118 4.16 -18.10 -4.00
CA LYS A 118 2.86 -18.75 -4.26
C LYS A 118 1.87 -17.98 -3.40
N GLU A 119 0.83 -17.39 -3.98
CA GLU A 119 -0.27 -16.76 -3.24
C GLU A 119 -0.73 -17.73 -2.14
N GLU A 120 -0.10 -17.62 -0.99
CA GLU A 120 -0.47 -18.36 0.19
C GLU A 120 -1.37 -17.38 0.91
N MET A 121 -2.67 -17.63 0.76
CA MET A 121 -3.73 -16.86 1.41
C MET A 121 -3.29 -16.49 2.83
N THR A 122 -3.41 -15.21 3.16
CA THR A 122 -3.16 -14.74 4.52
C THR A 122 -4.01 -15.57 5.50
N PRO A 123 -3.56 -15.80 6.74
CA PRO A 123 -4.31 -16.62 7.70
C PRO A 123 -5.75 -16.11 7.89
N GLU A 124 -5.99 -14.81 7.75
CA GLU A 124 -7.34 -14.22 7.77
C GLU A 124 -8.18 -14.59 6.54
N GLU A 125 -7.60 -14.54 5.33
CA GLU A 125 -8.29 -14.92 4.09
C GLU A 125 -8.65 -16.42 4.08
N LYS A 126 -7.77 -17.30 4.61
CA LYS A 126 -8.08 -18.74 4.75
C LYS A 126 -9.27 -18.98 5.67
N GLU A 127 -9.39 -18.22 6.77
CA GLU A 127 -10.54 -18.32 7.67
C GLU A 127 -11.82 -17.85 6.99
N ILE A 128 -11.79 -16.71 6.29
CA ILE A 128 -12.94 -16.18 5.55
C ILE A 128 -13.41 -17.19 4.50
N LEU A 129 -12.48 -17.78 3.75
CA LEU A 129 -12.79 -18.82 2.76
C LEU A 129 -13.48 -20.03 3.41
N HIS A 130 -12.96 -20.53 4.53
CA HIS A 130 -13.54 -21.65 5.26
C HIS A 130 -14.95 -21.33 5.79
N ARG A 131 -15.17 -20.09 6.28
CA ARG A 131 -16.48 -19.61 6.71
C ARG A 131 -17.47 -19.47 5.55
N LEU A 132 -17.01 -19.05 4.37
CA LEU A 132 -17.86 -18.95 3.17
C LEU A 132 -18.23 -20.34 2.64
N GLN A 133 -17.27 -21.27 2.61
CA GLN A 133 -17.47 -22.63 2.11
C GLN A 133 -18.39 -23.45 3.03
N SER A 134 -18.24 -23.33 4.35
CA SER A 134 -19.17 -23.95 5.31
C SER A 134 -20.59 -23.37 5.22
N LYS A 135 -20.75 -22.06 4.98
CA LYS A 135 -22.05 -21.44 4.70
C LYS A 135 -22.66 -21.93 3.39
N ALA A 136 -21.87 -22.00 2.31
CA ALA A 136 -22.33 -22.50 1.02
C ALA A 136 -22.79 -23.96 1.09
N GLN A 137 -22.07 -24.81 1.82
CA GLN A 137 -22.47 -26.21 2.07
C GLN A 137 -23.80 -26.29 2.82
N ARG A 138 -23.98 -25.51 3.89
CA ARG A 138 -25.25 -25.46 4.63
C ARG A 138 -26.42 -24.98 3.77
N PHE A 139 -26.20 -23.99 2.92
CA PHE A 139 -27.24 -23.53 1.98
C PHE A 139 -27.59 -24.61 0.95
N SER A 140 -26.60 -25.38 0.49
CA SER A 140 -26.81 -26.49 -0.43
C SER A 140 -27.52 -27.69 0.20
N SER A 141 -27.28 -27.97 1.49
CA SER A 141 -27.97 -29.04 2.21
C SER A 141 -29.42 -28.67 2.51
N ILE A 142 -29.67 -27.44 2.97
CA ILE A 142 -31.03 -26.93 3.23
C ILE A 142 -31.86 -26.97 1.93
N ARG A 143 -31.26 -26.59 0.80
CA ARG A 143 -31.94 -26.66 -0.51
C ARG A 143 -32.25 -28.09 -0.97
N LYS A 144 -31.38 -29.06 -0.66
CA LYS A 144 -31.65 -30.48 -0.95
C LYS A 144 -32.72 -31.05 -0.03
N GLU A 145 -32.73 -30.64 1.23
CA GLU A 145 -33.72 -31.07 2.23
C GLU A 145 -35.11 -30.57 1.84
N SER A 146 -35.25 -29.30 1.45
CA SER A 146 -36.52 -28.76 0.93
C SER A 146 -37.01 -29.49 -0.33
N ASP A 147 -36.13 -29.75 -1.31
CA ASP A 147 -36.50 -30.49 -2.52
C ASP A 147 -36.93 -31.94 -2.20
N THR A 148 -36.37 -32.57 -1.15
CA THR A 148 -36.71 -33.94 -0.77
C THR A 148 -38.06 -34.01 -0.05
N ASP A 149 -38.35 -33.04 0.82
CA ASP A 149 -39.63 -32.96 1.53
C ASP A 149 -40.80 -32.69 0.57
N ASP A 150 -40.61 -31.84 -0.44
CA ASP A 150 -41.61 -31.55 -1.47
C ASP A 150 -41.92 -32.80 -2.33
N VAL A 151 -40.89 -33.56 -2.71
CA VAL A 151 -41.05 -34.83 -3.44
C VAL A 151 -41.77 -35.87 -2.58
N LEU A 152 -41.37 -36.02 -1.32
CA LEU A 152 -41.98 -36.97 -0.38
C LEU A 152 -43.47 -36.66 -0.13
N HIS A 153 -43.83 -35.38 0.03
CA HIS A 153 -45.23 -34.97 0.19
C HIS A 153 -46.08 -35.27 -1.05
N THR A 154 -45.51 -35.11 -2.24
CA THR A 154 -46.18 -35.39 -3.52
C THR A 154 -46.46 -36.90 -3.67
N ASP A 155 -45.49 -37.75 -3.33
CA ASP A 155 -45.63 -39.21 -3.41
C ASP A 155 -46.68 -39.75 -2.43
N ILE A 156 -46.72 -39.23 -1.19
CA ILE A 156 -47.75 -39.60 -0.20
C ILE A 156 -49.15 -39.22 -0.70
N TYR A 157 -49.31 -38.04 -1.29
CA TYR A 157 -50.60 -37.60 -1.83
C TYR A 157 -51.06 -38.49 -3.00
N ALA A 158 -50.15 -38.83 -3.91
CA ALA A 158 -50.42 -39.73 -5.02
C ALA A 158 -50.81 -41.14 -4.56
N ALA A 159 -50.11 -41.69 -3.57
CA ALA A 159 -50.41 -43.00 -2.98
C ALA A 159 -51.79 -43.03 -2.30
N ASN A 160 -52.12 -42.00 -1.52
CA ASN A 160 -53.41 -41.88 -0.86
C ASN A 160 -54.57 -41.76 -1.86
N MET A 161 -54.38 -40.99 -2.93
CA MET A 161 -55.36 -40.84 -4.00
C MET A 161 -55.58 -42.16 -4.77
N ALA A 162 -54.52 -42.94 -4.99
CA ALA A 162 -54.61 -44.26 -5.62
C ALA A 162 -55.37 -45.28 -4.75
N LEU A 163 -55.19 -45.23 -3.42
CA LEU A 163 -55.95 -46.07 -2.48
C LEU A 163 -57.44 -45.71 -2.49
N LEU A 164 -57.79 -44.42 -2.43
CA LEU A 164 -59.17 -43.94 -2.52
C LEU A 164 -59.88 -44.42 -3.80
N ASN A 165 -59.19 -44.33 -4.94
CA ASN A 165 -59.74 -44.79 -6.22
C ASN A 165 -59.93 -46.32 -6.30
N ARG A 166 -59.13 -47.10 -5.55
CA ARG A 166 -59.34 -48.56 -5.44
C ARG A 166 -60.48 -48.92 -4.50
N THR A 167 -60.74 -48.12 -3.46
CA THR A 167 -61.82 -48.39 -2.50
C THR A 167 -63.20 -47.91 -2.96
N MET A 168 -63.27 -46.96 -3.90
CA MET A 168 -64.54 -46.44 -4.45
C MET A 168 -65.04 -47.19 -5.69
N LYS A 169 -64.40 -48.30 -6.08
CA LYS A 169 -64.74 -49.10 -7.25
C LYS A 169 -65.16 -50.50 -6.81
#